data_AF-A0A1M3H971-F1
#
_entry.id   AF-A0A1M3H971-F1
#
_cell.length_a   1.000
_cell.length_b   1.000
_cell.length_c   1.000
_cell.angle_alpha   90.00
_cell.angle_beta   90.00
_cell.angle_gamma   90.00
#
_symmetry.space_group_name_H-M   'P 1'
#
loop_
_entity.id
_entity.type
_entity.pdbx_description
1 polymer ?
#
loop_
_entity_poly.entity_id
_entity_poly.type
_entity_poly.pdbx_seq_one_letter_code
_entity_poly.pdbx_strand_id
1 'polypeptide(L)'
;MSIFTGLYGYEIIMLVLGVVLFLVLIFILLRSVVKDQPWGKLVPFFLLPIFMIGFPSFKKLSYDDGKIELEKATHSLSDNPTDTATRKQAEAAIRSVEGRGQQDPGALVAIAGAHWALGNYDSCQQLVMKAEGLSPVDTALRRQIGVLQAKVQLHNQFKRDVGVLDGYLKRIQAGNKDTALARSMAAILDTLKKPMYVSDKDALVISKAYVALDHPDKALLVTDRIVASGAASDSVVQFREALKKGELEALRLPATQAARAVKTVNFDKNVITRKGMEEVRRQ
;
A
#
# COMPACT_ATOMS: atom_id res chain seq x y z
N MET A 1 27.26 -3.22 -20.60
CA MET A 1 26.18 -2.41 -19.99
C MET A 1 25.42 -1.74 -21.12
N SER A 2 24.17 -2.10 -21.35
CA SER A 2 23.39 -1.52 -22.44
C SER A 2 22.91 -0.13 -22.01
N ILE A 3 23.42 0.93 -22.64
CA ILE A 3 23.01 2.33 -22.42
C ILE A 3 21.51 2.60 -22.69
N PHE A 4 20.79 1.61 -23.20
CA PHE A 4 19.35 1.63 -23.48
C PHE A 4 18.49 0.99 -22.39
N THR A 5 19.10 0.40 -21.36
CA THR A 5 18.35 -0.25 -20.25
C THR A 5 17.58 0.82 -19.46
N GLY A 6 16.24 0.78 -19.53
CA GLY A 6 15.35 1.72 -18.84
C GLY A 6 14.76 2.83 -19.72
N LEU A 7 15.10 2.89 -21.03
CA LEU A 7 14.42 3.77 -21.99
C LEU A 7 13.24 3.04 -22.63
N TYR A 8 12.14 3.75 -22.89
CA TYR A 8 11.06 3.19 -23.70
C TYR A 8 11.49 3.01 -25.16
N GLY A 9 10.88 2.07 -25.87
CA GLY A 9 11.17 1.84 -27.29
C GLY A 9 11.05 3.10 -28.16
N TYR A 10 10.07 3.97 -27.92
CA TYR A 10 9.93 5.23 -28.65
C TYR A 10 11.04 6.23 -28.30
N GLU A 11 11.60 6.20 -27.09
CA GLU A 11 12.72 7.07 -26.69
C GLU A 11 14.01 6.63 -27.36
N ILE A 12 14.21 5.31 -27.52
CA ILE A 12 15.31 4.75 -28.31
C ILE A 12 15.18 5.18 -29.77
N ILE A 13 13.97 5.07 -30.35
CA ILE A 13 13.71 5.50 -31.74
C ILE A 13 13.98 7.01 -31.90
N MET A 14 13.47 7.83 -30.98
CA MET A 14 13.70 9.29 -30.99
C MET A 14 15.18 9.64 -30.85
N LEU A 15 15.92 8.92 -30.00
CA LEU A 15 17.36 9.13 -29.79
C LEU A 15 18.15 8.76 -31.04
N VAL A 16 17.91 7.58 -31.63
CA VAL A 16 18.58 7.13 -32.86
C VAL A 16 18.24 8.08 -34.02
N LEU A 17 16.97 8.46 -34.17
CA LEU A 17 16.53 9.40 -35.20
C LEU A 17 17.18 10.78 -35.01
N GLY A 18 17.27 11.26 -33.78
CA GLY A 18 17.95 12.51 -33.44
C GLY A 18 19.42 12.49 -33.81
N VAL A 19 20.14 11.40 -33.49
CA VAL A 19 21.55 11.21 -33.87
C VAL A 19 21.74 11.19 -35.39
N VAL A 20 20.91 10.42 -36.11
CA VAL A 20 20.96 10.35 -37.58
C VAL A 20 20.70 11.72 -38.20
N LEU A 21 19.66 12.42 -37.74
CA LEU A 21 19.34 13.76 -38.21
C LEU A 21 20.48 14.75 -37.94
N PHE A 22 21.10 14.67 -36.76
CA PHE A 22 22.27 15.49 -36.41
C PHE A 22 23.44 15.25 -37.36
N LEU A 23 23.75 13.99 -37.67
CA LEU A 23 24.83 13.64 -38.62
C LEU A 23 24.54 14.12 -40.05
N VAL A 24 23.29 14.01 -40.51
CA VAL A 24 22.86 14.54 -41.81
C VAL A 24 23.00 16.07 -41.85
N LEU A 25 22.59 16.75 -40.79
CA LEU A 25 22.75 18.20 -40.66
C LEU A 25 24.22 18.63 -40.66
N ILE A 26 25.10 17.91 -39.95
CA ILE A 26 26.56 18.13 -40.02
C ILE A 26 27.06 17.99 -41.46
N PHE A 27 26.64 16.94 -42.16
CA PHE A 27 27.08 16.69 -43.54
C PHE A 27 26.63 17.79 -44.50
N ILE A 28 25.37 18.24 -44.40
CA ILE A 28 24.83 19.34 -45.20
C ILE A 28 25.54 20.66 -44.86
N LEU A 29 25.82 20.92 -43.59
CA LEU A 29 26.54 22.11 -43.14
C LEU A 29 27.95 22.14 -43.75
N LEU A 30 28.71 21.04 -43.63
CA LEU A 30 30.04 20.91 -44.23
C LEU A 30 30.00 21.16 -45.75
N ARG A 31 29.05 20.55 -46.45
CA ARG A 31 28.86 20.76 -47.89
C ARG A 31 28.51 22.20 -48.24
N SER A 32 27.69 22.86 -47.41
CA SER A 32 27.28 24.26 -47.64
C SER A 32 28.44 25.23 -47.44
N VAL A 33 29.29 24.96 -46.44
CA VAL A 33 30.52 25.74 -46.17
C VAL A 33 31.53 25.58 -47.32
N VAL A 34 31.75 24.36 -47.83
CA VAL A 34 32.67 24.12 -48.97
C VAL A 34 32.17 24.77 -50.28
N LYS A 35 30.87 25.03 -50.40
CA LYS A 35 30.25 25.61 -51.61
C LYS A 35 29.88 27.09 -51.47
N ASP A 36 30.38 27.79 -50.44
CA ASP A 36 30.07 29.20 -50.15
C ASP A 36 28.56 29.52 -50.13
N GLN A 37 27.73 28.56 -49.68
CA GLN A 37 26.29 28.77 -49.54
C GLN A 37 25.95 29.42 -48.18
N PRO A 38 24.83 30.16 -48.07
CA PRO A 38 24.41 30.81 -46.83
C PRO A 38 24.01 29.79 -45.76
N TRP A 39 24.99 29.34 -44.97
CA TRP A 39 24.86 28.32 -43.94
C TRP A 39 24.11 28.78 -42.69
N GLY A 40 23.97 30.09 -42.47
CA GLY A 40 23.29 30.64 -41.29
C GLY A 40 21.85 30.17 -41.12
N LYS A 41 21.16 29.80 -42.22
CA LYS A 41 19.79 29.25 -42.19
C LYS A 41 19.71 27.82 -41.63
N LEU A 42 20.82 27.07 -41.65
CA LEU A 42 20.88 25.68 -41.15
C LEU A 42 21.06 25.60 -39.63
N VAL A 43 21.66 26.62 -39.00
CA VAL A 43 21.94 26.66 -37.55
C VAL A 43 20.70 26.40 -36.68
N PRO A 44 19.53 27.05 -36.89
CA PRO A 44 18.36 26.77 -36.04
C PRO A 44 17.84 25.33 -36.17
N PHE A 45 18.10 24.63 -37.29
CA PHE A 45 17.70 23.23 -37.45
C PHE A 45 18.50 22.27 -36.58
N PHE A 46 19.67 22.66 -36.07
CA PHE A 46 20.43 21.86 -35.11
C PHE A 46 19.77 21.78 -33.73
N LEU A 47 18.89 22.73 -33.37
CA LEU A 47 18.20 22.70 -32.09
C LEU A 47 17.28 21.47 -31.97
N LEU A 48 16.59 21.13 -33.05
CA LEU A 48 15.64 20.00 -33.10
C LEU A 48 16.28 18.65 -32.69
N PRO A 49 17.37 18.16 -33.34
CA PRO A 49 18.02 16.92 -32.93
C PRO A 49 18.67 17.02 -31.55
N ILE A 50 19.18 18.18 -31.14
CA ILE A 50 19.72 18.37 -29.78
C ILE A 50 18.64 18.13 -28.73
N PHE A 51 17.43 18.68 -28.92
CA PHE A 51 16.28 18.40 -28.05
C PHE A 51 15.89 16.92 -28.07
N MET A 52 15.84 16.29 -29.26
CA MET A 52 15.49 14.87 -29.38
C MET A 52 16.48 13.94 -28.66
N ILE A 53 17.77 14.26 -28.72
CA ILE A 53 18.84 13.50 -28.04
C ILE A 53 18.82 13.76 -26.53
N GLY A 54 18.54 15.00 -26.09
CA GLY A 54 18.52 15.38 -24.68
C GLY A 54 17.26 14.96 -23.92
N PHE A 55 16.14 14.74 -24.62
CA PHE A 55 14.84 14.45 -24.01
C PHE A 55 14.80 13.22 -23.08
N PRO A 56 15.42 12.06 -23.42
CA PRO A 56 15.46 10.91 -22.52
C PRO A 56 16.20 11.18 -21.21
N SER A 57 17.23 12.04 -21.24
CA SER A 57 18.05 12.37 -20.05
C SER A 57 17.26 13.17 -19.01
N PHE A 58 16.49 14.18 -19.44
CA PHE A 58 15.61 14.94 -18.53
C PHE A 58 14.55 14.04 -17.90
N LYS A 59 14.00 13.14 -18.70
CA LYS A 59 13.03 12.17 -18.23
C LYS A 59 13.63 11.28 -17.15
N LYS A 60 14.79 10.68 -17.38
CA LYS A 60 15.42 9.76 -16.42
C LYS A 60 15.59 10.40 -15.03
N LEU A 61 16.05 11.65 -14.99
CA LEU A 61 16.23 12.39 -13.73
C LEU A 61 14.91 12.50 -12.94
N SER A 62 13.81 12.92 -13.59
CA SER A 62 12.50 13.02 -12.93
C SER A 62 11.95 11.69 -12.42
N TYR A 63 12.36 10.56 -13.02
CA TYR A 63 11.95 9.23 -12.55
C TYR A 63 12.74 8.79 -11.33
N ASP A 64 14.04 9.05 -11.31
CA ASP A 64 14.89 8.76 -10.15
C ASP A 64 14.49 9.64 -8.94
N ASP A 65 14.21 10.92 -9.17
CA ASP A 65 13.66 11.82 -8.14
C ASP A 65 12.30 11.30 -7.62
N GLY A 66 11.41 10.87 -8.52
CA GLY A 66 10.12 10.30 -8.16
C GLY A 66 10.21 9.04 -7.31
N LYS A 67 11.22 8.18 -7.54
CA LYS A 67 11.48 7.00 -6.68
C LYS A 67 11.92 7.40 -5.27
N ILE A 68 12.81 8.39 -5.15
CA ILE A 68 13.28 8.88 -3.85
C ILE A 68 12.11 9.49 -3.06
N GLU A 69 11.29 10.30 -3.72
CA GLU A 69 10.08 10.86 -3.12
C GLU A 69 9.10 9.76 -2.66
N LEU A 70 8.92 8.72 -3.48
CA LEU A 70 8.07 7.57 -3.15
C LEU A 70 8.56 6.83 -1.91
N GLU A 71 9.86 6.55 -1.81
CA GLU A 71 10.46 5.90 -0.64
C GLU A 71 10.31 6.76 0.61
N LYS A 72 10.58 8.06 0.51
CA LYS A 72 10.43 9.01 1.62
C LYS A 72 8.98 9.11 2.09
N ALA A 73 8.04 9.22 1.16
CA ALA A 73 6.61 9.26 1.47
C ALA A 73 6.14 7.95 2.10
N THR A 74 6.61 6.80 1.61
CA THR A 74 6.29 5.47 2.16
C THR A 74 6.81 5.30 3.58
N HIS A 75 8.03 5.77 3.86
CA HIS A 75 8.60 5.75 5.21
C HIS A 75 7.80 6.66 6.15
N SER A 76 7.55 7.90 5.73
CA SER A 76 6.80 8.87 6.53
C SER A 76 5.38 8.36 6.84
N LEU A 77 4.77 7.65 5.90
CA LEU A 77 3.45 7.06 6.07
C LEU A 77 3.47 5.82 6.97
N SER A 78 4.58 5.09 7.02
CA SER A 78 4.75 3.98 7.97
C SER A 78 4.83 4.49 9.41
N ASP A 79 5.43 5.67 9.61
CA ASP A 79 5.55 6.33 10.92
C ASP A 79 4.24 7.02 11.34
N ASN A 80 3.60 7.73 10.39
CA ASN A 80 2.34 8.43 10.62
C ASN A 80 1.28 8.08 9.56
N PRO A 81 0.62 6.92 9.69
CA PRO A 81 -0.27 6.40 8.65
C PRO A 81 -1.60 7.16 8.49
N THR A 82 -1.92 8.11 9.39
CA THR A 82 -3.11 8.97 9.32
C THR A 82 -2.87 10.29 8.60
N ASP A 83 -1.62 10.68 8.32
CA ASP A 83 -1.35 12.01 7.78
C ASP A 83 -1.88 12.15 6.35
N THR A 84 -2.90 12.99 6.19
CA THR A 84 -3.57 13.25 4.91
C THR A 84 -2.61 13.82 3.87
N ALA A 85 -1.68 14.69 4.30
CA ALA A 85 -0.69 15.30 3.43
C ALA A 85 0.29 14.25 2.89
N THR A 86 0.88 13.43 3.77
CA THR A 86 1.79 12.34 3.38
C THR A 86 1.09 11.30 2.50
N ARG A 87 -0.20 11.00 2.73
CA ARG A 87 -0.97 10.11 1.84
C ARG A 87 -1.14 10.67 0.43
N LYS A 88 -1.52 11.95 0.31
CA LYS A 88 -1.62 12.63 -1.00
C LYS A 88 -0.27 12.67 -1.72
N GLN A 89 0.81 12.90 -0.98
CA GLN A 89 2.18 12.85 -1.52
C GLN A 89 2.55 11.45 -2.01
N ALA A 90 2.25 10.40 -1.23
CA ALA A 90 2.50 9.02 -1.64
C ALA A 90 1.70 8.64 -2.89
N GLU A 91 0.43 9.05 -2.99
CA GLU A 91 -0.39 8.82 -4.20
C GLU A 91 0.16 9.56 -5.43
N ALA A 92 0.64 10.80 -5.26
CA ALA A 92 1.27 11.56 -6.33
C ALA A 92 2.60 10.91 -6.78
N ALA A 93 3.41 10.45 -5.83
CA ALA A 93 4.67 9.75 -6.10
C ALA A 93 4.46 8.39 -6.77
N ILE A 94 3.39 7.66 -6.42
CA ILE A 94 3.00 6.44 -7.15
C ILE A 94 2.76 6.76 -8.63
N ARG A 95 1.98 7.81 -8.92
CA ARG A 95 1.65 8.21 -10.31
C ARG A 95 2.89 8.64 -11.11
N SER A 96 3.89 9.25 -10.48
CA SER A 96 5.11 9.67 -11.17
C SER A 96 6.01 8.49 -11.55
N VAL A 97 5.94 7.37 -10.81
CA VAL A 97 6.79 6.18 -11.01
C VAL A 97 6.06 5.08 -11.80
N GLU A 98 4.73 4.92 -11.65
CA GLU A 98 3.94 3.82 -12.23
C GLU A 98 4.07 3.67 -13.75
N GLY A 99 4.10 4.79 -14.49
CA GLY A 99 4.20 4.75 -15.95
C GLY A 99 5.45 3.99 -16.41
N ARG A 100 6.60 4.27 -15.79
CA ARG A 100 7.93 3.76 -16.17
C ARG A 100 8.35 2.53 -15.42
N GLY A 101 7.85 2.35 -14.20
CA GLY A 101 8.20 1.24 -13.32
C GLY A 101 7.65 -0.12 -13.76
N GLN A 102 6.80 -0.19 -14.80
CA GLN A 102 6.10 -1.43 -15.16
C GLN A 102 7.00 -2.61 -15.55
N GLN A 103 8.23 -2.35 -15.98
CA GLN A 103 9.22 -3.37 -16.35
C GLN A 103 10.46 -3.35 -15.44
N ASP A 104 10.45 -2.54 -14.39
CA ASP A 104 11.53 -2.41 -13.43
C ASP A 104 11.11 -3.09 -12.11
N PRO A 105 11.69 -4.26 -11.78
CA PRO A 105 11.36 -4.99 -10.56
C PRO A 105 11.51 -4.13 -9.30
N GLY A 106 12.53 -3.26 -9.24
CA GLY A 106 12.77 -2.37 -8.11
C GLY A 106 11.66 -1.34 -7.94
N ALA A 107 11.24 -0.74 -9.04
CA ALA A 107 10.14 0.22 -9.03
C ALA A 107 8.81 -0.43 -8.64
N LEU A 108 8.51 -1.63 -9.13
CA LEU A 108 7.31 -2.37 -8.74
C LEU A 108 7.29 -2.66 -7.24
N VAL A 109 8.43 -3.03 -6.64
CA VAL A 109 8.54 -3.26 -5.19
C VAL A 109 8.36 -1.97 -4.40
N ALA A 110 8.95 -0.85 -4.85
CA ALA A 110 8.75 0.45 -4.22
C ALA A 110 7.28 0.89 -4.27
N ILE A 111 6.64 0.79 -5.43
CA ILE A 111 5.21 1.11 -5.61
C ILE A 111 4.35 0.16 -4.76
N ALA A 112 4.67 -1.13 -4.71
CA ALA A 112 3.98 -2.07 -3.84
C ALA A 112 4.09 -1.70 -2.35
N GLY A 113 5.27 -1.29 -1.90
CA GLY A 113 5.50 -0.78 -0.54
C GLY A 113 4.64 0.44 -0.22
N ALA A 114 4.53 1.38 -1.17
CA ALA A 114 3.66 2.53 -1.03
C ALA A 114 2.17 2.14 -0.99
N HIS A 115 1.72 1.21 -1.84
CA HIS A 115 0.35 0.67 -1.76
C HIS A 115 0.08 -0.03 -0.43
N TRP A 116 1.04 -0.81 0.09
CA TRP A 116 0.93 -1.40 1.42
C TRP A 116 0.74 -0.31 2.50
N ALA A 117 1.59 0.72 2.46
CA ALA A 117 1.52 1.85 3.38
C ALA A 117 0.25 2.69 3.21
N LEU A 118 -0.41 2.67 2.04
CA LEU A 118 -1.69 3.33 1.84
C LEU A 118 -2.90 2.48 2.28
N GLY A 119 -2.69 1.19 2.58
CA GLY A 119 -3.76 0.22 2.87
C GLY A 119 -4.35 -0.44 1.62
N ASN A 120 -3.74 -0.26 0.45
CA ASN A 120 -4.15 -0.83 -0.84
C ASN A 120 -3.53 -2.24 -1.01
N TYR A 121 -3.97 -3.19 -0.19
CA TYR A 121 -3.35 -4.52 -0.09
C TYR A 121 -3.42 -5.36 -1.36
N ASP A 122 -4.53 -5.29 -2.10
CA ASP A 122 -4.69 -6.02 -3.36
C ASP A 122 -3.71 -5.55 -4.43
N SER A 123 -3.56 -4.23 -4.57
CA SER A 123 -2.58 -3.62 -5.48
C SER A 123 -1.15 -4.00 -5.09
N CYS A 124 -0.83 -3.94 -3.79
CA CYS A 124 0.45 -4.41 -3.28
C CYS A 124 0.72 -5.87 -3.68
N GLN A 125 -0.26 -6.77 -3.49
CA GLN A 125 -0.10 -8.19 -3.82
C GLN A 125 0.17 -8.39 -5.32
N GLN A 126 -0.61 -7.74 -6.18
CA GLN A 126 -0.45 -7.85 -7.63
C GLN A 126 0.91 -7.34 -8.11
N LEU A 127 1.37 -6.21 -7.58
CA LEU A 127 2.66 -5.62 -7.95
C LEU A 127 3.84 -6.47 -7.46
N VAL A 128 3.75 -7.04 -6.26
CA VAL A 128 4.77 -7.96 -5.73
C VAL A 128 4.87 -9.23 -6.60
N MET A 129 3.73 -9.82 -6.99
CA MET A 129 3.71 -10.96 -7.90
C MET A 129 4.29 -10.61 -9.28
N LYS A 130 3.97 -9.41 -9.79
CA LYS A 130 4.53 -8.92 -11.05
C LYS A 130 6.05 -8.73 -10.95
N ALA A 131 6.55 -8.16 -9.86
CA ALA A 131 7.98 -7.95 -9.65
C ALA A 131 8.75 -9.27 -9.57
N GLU A 132 8.19 -10.28 -8.90
CA GLU A 132 8.78 -11.62 -8.79
C GLU A 132 8.85 -12.35 -10.15
N GLY A 133 7.87 -12.12 -11.03
CA GLY A 133 7.85 -12.68 -12.38
C GLY A 133 8.84 -12.06 -13.36
N LEU A 134 9.43 -10.90 -13.04
CA LEU A 134 10.42 -10.23 -13.89
C LEU A 134 11.83 -10.68 -13.51
N SER A 135 12.62 -11.15 -14.48
CA SER A 135 14.02 -11.52 -14.27
C SER A 135 14.99 -10.57 -14.98
N PRO A 136 16.19 -10.30 -14.42
CA PRO A 136 16.72 -10.82 -13.15
C PRO A 136 16.31 -10.00 -11.92
N VAL A 137 16.08 -10.68 -10.79
CA VAL A 137 15.89 -10.07 -9.45
C VAL A 137 17.14 -10.36 -8.63
N ASP A 138 17.80 -9.32 -8.10
CA ASP A 138 18.94 -9.51 -7.20
C ASP A 138 18.52 -10.01 -5.80
N THR A 139 19.49 -10.39 -4.98
CA THR A 139 19.23 -10.95 -3.64
C THR A 139 18.63 -9.94 -2.66
N ALA A 140 18.95 -8.65 -2.79
CA ALA A 140 18.42 -7.60 -1.92
C ALA A 140 16.94 -7.34 -2.23
N LEU A 141 16.61 -7.23 -3.51
CA LEU A 141 15.24 -7.04 -3.99
C LEU A 141 14.36 -8.25 -3.69
N ARG A 142 14.88 -9.47 -3.83
CA ARG A 142 14.17 -10.70 -3.43
C ARG A 142 13.83 -10.72 -1.93
N ARG A 143 14.69 -10.18 -1.06
CA ARG A 143 14.37 -10.03 0.36
C ARG A 143 13.23 -9.04 0.58
N GLN A 144 13.24 -7.90 -0.12
CA GLN A 144 12.16 -6.91 -0.02
C GLN A 144 10.81 -7.49 -0.48
N ILE A 145 10.80 -8.23 -1.60
CA ILE A 145 9.64 -8.99 -2.07
C ILE A 145 9.13 -9.92 -0.97
N GLY A 146 10.00 -10.74 -0.36
CA GLY A 146 9.61 -11.66 0.71
C GLY A 146 9.03 -10.95 1.94
N VAL A 147 9.57 -9.79 2.32
CA VAL A 147 9.03 -8.97 3.42
C VAL A 147 7.62 -8.47 3.10
N LEU A 148 7.38 -7.96 1.88
CA LEU A 148 6.06 -7.51 1.46
C LEU A 148 5.06 -8.66 1.34
N GLN A 149 5.47 -9.82 0.81
CA GLN A 149 4.64 -11.03 0.78
C GLN A 149 4.22 -11.46 2.19
N ALA A 150 5.15 -11.49 3.14
CA ALA A 150 4.84 -11.82 4.54
C ALA A 150 3.84 -10.83 5.16
N LYS A 151 3.97 -9.53 4.86
CA LYS A 151 3.01 -8.49 5.28
C LYS A 151 1.62 -8.72 4.68
N VAL A 152 1.53 -8.98 3.38
CA VAL A 152 0.25 -9.30 2.69
C VAL A 152 -0.37 -10.58 3.25
N GLN A 153 0.42 -11.62 3.47
CA GLN A 153 -0.05 -12.88 4.04
C GLN A 153 -0.61 -12.68 5.46
N LEU A 154 0.05 -11.85 6.27
CA LEU A 154 -0.43 -11.45 7.59
C LEU A 154 -1.80 -10.76 7.52
N HIS A 155 -1.97 -9.81 6.60
CA HIS A 155 -3.25 -9.14 6.38
C HIS A 155 -4.35 -10.13 5.97
N ASN A 156 -4.05 -11.00 5.00
CA ASN A 156 -5.01 -11.98 4.51
C ASN A 156 -5.38 -12.99 5.59
N GLN A 157 -4.43 -13.41 6.42
CA GLN A 157 -4.69 -14.27 7.59
C GLN A 157 -5.61 -13.57 8.58
N PHE A 158 -5.30 -12.32 8.95
CA PHE A 158 -6.15 -11.53 9.83
C PHE A 158 -7.58 -11.41 9.30
N LYS A 159 -7.78 -11.12 8.01
CA LYS A 159 -9.11 -11.01 7.41
C LYS A 159 -9.89 -12.32 7.46
N ARG A 160 -9.22 -13.45 7.22
CA ARG A 160 -9.85 -14.77 7.39
C ARG A 160 -10.26 -15.02 8.83
N ASP A 161 -9.38 -14.77 9.78
CA ASP A 161 -9.62 -15.02 11.20
C ASP A 161 -10.78 -14.17 11.74
N VAL A 162 -10.82 -12.89 11.38
CA VAL A 162 -11.96 -12.01 11.69
C VAL A 162 -13.25 -12.50 11.02
N GLY A 163 -13.19 -12.99 9.79
CA GLY A 163 -14.34 -13.59 9.10
C GLY A 163 -14.88 -14.83 9.83
N VAL A 164 -13.99 -15.68 10.35
CA VAL A 164 -14.37 -16.84 11.15
C VAL A 164 -15.02 -16.41 12.47
N LEU A 165 -14.47 -15.39 13.15
CA LEU A 165 -15.07 -14.83 14.36
C LEU A 165 -16.49 -14.28 14.10
N ASP A 166 -16.70 -13.55 13.00
CA ASP A 166 -18.03 -13.06 12.60
C ASP A 166 -19.01 -14.23 12.39
N GLY A 167 -18.54 -15.31 11.76
CA GLY A 167 -19.30 -16.55 11.61
C GLY A 167 -19.71 -17.18 12.95
N TYR A 168 -18.80 -17.23 13.93
CA TYR A 168 -19.12 -17.72 15.27
C TYR A 168 -20.11 -16.81 16.00
N LEU A 169 -19.94 -15.48 15.92
CA LEU A 169 -20.87 -14.53 16.52
C LEU A 169 -22.30 -14.67 15.98
N LYS A 170 -22.46 -14.88 14.67
CA LYS A 170 -23.78 -15.14 14.06
C LYS A 170 -24.43 -16.40 14.60
N ARG A 171 -23.65 -17.45 14.84
CA ARG A 171 -24.16 -18.71 15.44
C ARG A 171 -24.61 -18.50 16.88
N ILE A 172 -23.88 -17.70 17.65
CA ILE A 172 -24.24 -17.33 19.03
C ILE A 172 -25.55 -16.54 19.05
N GLN A 173 -25.70 -15.58 18.14
CA GLN A 173 -26.93 -14.80 17.97
C GLN A 173 -28.13 -15.67 17.56
N ALA A 174 -27.89 -16.75 16.81
CA ALA A 174 -28.90 -17.76 16.49
C ALA A 174 -29.18 -18.75 17.63
N GLY A 175 -28.60 -18.55 18.82
CA GLY A 175 -28.83 -19.37 20.02
C GLY A 175 -27.85 -20.53 20.20
N ASN A 176 -26.88 -20.74 19.30
CA ASN A 176 -25.86 -21.77 19.46
C ASN A 176 -24.76 -21.29 20.42
N LYS A 177 -24.87 -21.70 21.70
CA LYS A 177 -23.92 -21.34 22.77
C LYS A 177 -22.99 -22.49 23.16
N ASP A 178 -22.53 -23.27 22.18
CA ASP A 178 -21.62 -24.38 22.43
C ASP A 178 -20.27 -23.90 23.00
N THR A 179 -19.81 -24.58 24.05
CA THR A 179 -18.48 -24.41 24.65
C THR A 179 -17.34 -24.61 23.64
N ALA A 180 -17.53 -25.41 22.59
CA ALA A 180 -16.54 -25.56 21.52
C ALA A 180 -16.31 -24.24 20.76
N LEU A 181 -17.37 -23.45 20.52
CA LEU A 181 -17.26 -22.13 19.90
C LEU A 181 -16.44 -21.18 20.75
N ALA A 182 -16.65 -21.20 22.07
CA ALA A 182 -15.87 -20.39 23.01
C ALA A 182 -14.37 -20.70 22.90
N ARG A 183 -14.00 -21.99 22.83
CA ARG A 183 -12.60 -22.42 22.67
C ARG A 183 -12.01 -21.98 21.34
N SER A 184 -12.74 -22.15 20.24
CA SER A 184 -12.28 -21.73 18.91
C SER A 184 -12.10 -20.22 18.81
N MET A 185 -13.04 -19.43 19.35
CA MET A 185 -12.90 -17.97 19.40
C MET A 185 -11.70 -17.54 20.24
N ALA A 186 -11.50 -18.16 21.40
CA ALA A 186 -10.36 -17.91 22.27
C ALA A 186 -9.02 -18.18 21.56
N ALA A 187 -8.91 -19.31 20.86
CA ALA A 187 -7.70 -19.67 20.12
C ALA A 187 -7.39 -18.70 18.98
N ILE A 188 -8.42 -18.24 18.25
CA ILE A 188 -8.25 -17.24 17.20
C ILE A 188 -7.76 -15.92 17.80
N LEU A 189 -8.42 -15.41 18.85
CA LEU A 189 -8.03 -14.15 19.48
C LEU A 189 -6.61 -14.18 20.07
N ASP A 190 -6.15 -15.33 20.58
CA ASP A 190 -4.80 -15.46 21.13
C ASP A 190 -3.70 -15.45 20.05
N THR A 191 -4.02 -15.94 18.85
CA THR A 191 -3.10 -16.00 17.71
C THR A 191 -3.24 -14.84 16.74
N LEU A 192 -4.24 -13.98 16.93
CA LEU A 192 -4.58 -12.88 16.04
C LEU A 192 -3.44 -11.83 16.00
N LYS A 193 -2.65 -11.88 14.94
CA LYS A 193 -1.62 -10.86 14.67
C LYS A 193 -2.21 -9.69 13.92
N LYS A 194 -1.88 -8.47 14.36
CA LYS A 194 -2.43 -7.24 13.79
C LYS A 194 -1.80 -6.88 12.43
N PRO A 195 -2.59 -6.54 11.41
CA PRO A 195 -2.10 -5.81 10.24
C PRO A 195 -1.90 -4.32 10.58
N MET A 196 -1.31 -3.59 9.64
CA MET A 196 -1.09 -2.14 9.74
C MET A 196 -2.42 -1.36 9.86
N TYR A 197 -3.47 -1.80 9.16
CA TYR A 197 -4.79 -1.17 9.16
C TYR A 197 -5.87 -2.15 9.60
N VAL A 198 -6.77 -1.72 10.49
CA VAL A 198 -7.93 -2.49 10.94
C VAL A 198 -9.19 -1.66 10.74
N SER A 199 -10.16 -2.20 9.99
CA SER A 199 -11.41 -1.48 9.74
C SER A 199 -12.32 -1.44 10.98
N ASP A 200 -13.21 -0.44 11.07
CA ASP A 200 -14.24 -0.37 12.12
C ASP A 200 -15.01 -1.67 12.27
N LYS A 201 -15.40 -2.25 11.13
CA LYS A 201 -16.16 -3.50 11.07
C LYS A 201 -15.36 -4.66 11.68
N ASP A 202 -14.08 -4.79 11.30
CA ASP A 202 -13.23 -5.87 11.79
C ASP A 202 -13.00 -5.73 13.30
N ALA A 203 -12.72 -4.52 13.75
CA ALA A 203 -12.49 -4.26 15.17
C ALA A 203 -13.78 -4.41 16.01
N LEU A 204 -14.96 -4.09 15.45
CA LEU A 204 -16.24 -4.37 16.08
C LEU A 204 -16.49 -5.87 16.23
N VAL A 205 -16.16 -6.69 15.22
CA VAL A 205 -16.23 -8.15 15.31
C VAL A 205 -15.32 -8.66 16.42
N ILE A 206 -14.07 -8.18 16.49
CA ILE A 206 -13.12 -8.55 17.55
C ILE A 206 -13.65 -8.15 18.93
N SER A 207 -14.21 -6.94 19.06
CA SER A 207 -14.77 -6.45 20.32
C SER A 207 -15.97 -7.29 20.77
N LYS A 208 -16.87 -7.64 19.85
CA LYS A 208 -17.99 -8.56 20.12
C LYS A 208 -17.50 -9.95 20.52
N ALA A 209 -16.43 -10.45 19.91
CA ALA A 209 -15.84 -11.72 20.28
C ALA A 209 -15.27 -11.70 21.71
N TYR A 210 -14.66 -10.60 22.13
CA TYR A 210 -14.24 -10.41 23.53
C TYR A 210 -15.41 -10.41 24.51
N VAL A 211 -16.51 -9.72 24.19
CA VAL A 211 -17.73 -9.77 25.02
C VAL A 211 -18.28 -11.17 25.13
N ALA A 212 -18.34 -11.91 24.01
CA ALA A 212 -18.84 -13.27 24.00
C ALA A 212 -18.02 -14.20 24.91
N LEU A 213 -16.73 -13.92 25.09
CA LEU A 213 -15.82 -14.67 25.96
C LEU A 213 -15.69 -14.09 27.37
N ASP A 214 -16.56 -13.15 27.75
CA ASP A 214 -16.58 -12.51 29.07
C ASP A 214 -15.34 -11.63 29.38
N HIS A 215 -14.83 -10.93 28.37
CA HIS A 215 -13.77 -9.90 28.51
C HIS A 215 -14.24 -8.51 28.03
N PRO A 216 -15.22 -7.89 28.72
CA PRO A 216 -15.72 -6.57 28.34
C PRO A 216 -14.66 -5.47 28.45
N ASP A 217 -13.69 -5.62 29.35
CA ASP A 217 -12.53 -4.75 29.50
C ASP A 217 -11.68 -4.71 28.21
N LYS A 218 -11.42 -5.88 27.62
CA LYS A 218 -10.68 -6.00 26.36
C LYS A 218 -11.49 -5.44 25.20
N ALA A 219 -12.79 -5.74 25.16
CA ALA A 219 -13.69 -5.17 24.16
C ALA A 219 -13.70 -3.64 24.21
N LEU A 220 -13.77 -3.04 25.41
CA LEU A 220 -13.70 -1.60 25.60
C LEU A 220 -12.38 -1.04 25.09
N LEU A 221 -11.24 -1.65 25.43
CA LEU A 221 -9.92 -1.22 24.96
C LEU A 221 -9.84 -1.14 23.42
N VAL A 222 -10.40 -2.14 22.72
CA VAL A 222 -10.45 -2.12 21.25
C VAL A 222 -11.28 -0.93 20.75
N THR A 223 -12.49 -0.76 21.30
CA THR A 223 -13.40 0.33 20.88
C THR A 223 -12.88 1.72 21.22
N ASP A 224 -12.25 1.91 22.38
CA ASP A 224 -11.67 3.18 22.81
C ASP A 224 -10.56 3.63 21.86
N ARG A 225 -9.73 2.69 21.38
CA ARG A 225 -8.65 3.00 20.43
C ARG A 225 -9.19 3.44 19.08
N ILE A 226 -10.28 2.84 18.61
CA ILE A 226 -10.96 3.27 17.38
C ILE A 226 -11.60 4.65 17.54
N VAL A 227 -12.25 4.90 18.68
CA VAL A 227 -12.85 6.21 18.95
C VAL A 227 -11.77 7.29 19.06
N ALA A 228 -10.66 6.98 19.72
CA ALA A 228 -9.52 7.89 19.86
C ALA A 228 -8.83 8.22 18.52
N SER A 229 -8.97 7.37 17.49
CA SER A 229 -8.43 7.69 16.16
C SER A 229 -9.28 8.70 15.38
N GLY A 230 -10.42 9.14 15.94
CA GLY A 230 -11.31 10.14 15.34
C GLY A 230 -12.15 9.61 14.17
N ALA A 231 -12.02 8.34 13.83
CA ALA A 231 -12.61 7.75 12.63
C ALA A 231 -13.65 6.65 12.92
N ALA A 232 -14.13 6.56 14.17
CA ALA A 232 -15.11 5.56 14.58
C ALA A 232 -16.45 5.74 13.85
N SER A 233 -17.04 4.64 13.40
CA SER A 233 -18.42 4.61 12.93
C SER A 233 -19.41 4.73 14.08
N ASP A 234 -20.63 5.21 13.79
CA ASP A 234 -21.71 5.31 14.78
C ASP A 234 -21.99 3.97 15.45
N SER A 235 -21.87 2.87 14.70
CA SER A 235 -22.00 1.51 15.23
C SER A 235 -20.94 1.13 16.26
N VAL A 236 -19.71 1.63 16.14
CA VAL A 236 -18.65 1.43 17.14
C VAL A 236 -18.96 2.26 18.38
N VAL A 237 -19.40 3.51 18.21
CA VAL A 237 -19.79 4.39 19.32
C VAL A 237 -20.97 3.81 20.09
N GLN A 238 -22.04 3.40 19.40
CA GLN A 238 -23.21 2.77 20.01
C GLN A 238 -22.85 1.48 20.74
N PHE A 239 -22.01 0.63 20.13
CA PHE A 239 -21.56 -0.60 20.76
C PHE A 239 -20.73 -0.35 22.03
N ARG A 240 -19.86 0.68 22.01
CA ARG A 240 -19.10 1.12 23.19
C ARG A 240 -20.00 1.60 24.32
N GLU A 241 -21.06 2.35 24.02
CA GLU A 241 -21.99 2.80 25.06
C GLU A 241 -22.82 1.63 25.62
N ALA A 242 -23.27 0.70 24.78
CA ALA A 242 -23.94 -0.52 25.23
C ALA A 242 -23.02 -1.40 26.13
N LEU A 243 -21.73 -1.48 25.78
CA LEU A 243 -20.71 -2.13 26.60
C LEU A 243 -20.63 -1.54 28.02
N LYS A 244 -20.55 -0.21 28.13
CA LYS A 244 -20.46 0.48 29.43
C LYS A 244 -21.71 0.29 30.30
N LYS A 245 -22.87 0.17 29.66
CA LYS A 245 -24.17 -0.06 30.34
C LYS A 245 -24.41 -1.52 30.70
N GLY A 246 -23.56 -2.45 30.26
CA GLY A 246 -23.75 -3.88 30.51
C GLY A 246 -24.89 -4.51 29.69
N GLU A 247 -25.31 -3.88 28.59
CA GLU A 247 -26.51 -4.28 27.82
C GLU A 247 -26.26 -5.48 26.86
N LEU A 248 -25.08 -6.12 26.93
CA LEU A 248 -24.63 -7.12 25.95
C LEU A 248 -24.64 -8.57 26.47
N GLU A 249 -25.40 -8.85 27.53
CA GLU A 249 -25.53 -10.20 28.14
C GLU A 249 -25.93 -11.29 27.13
N ALA A 250 -26.75 -10.94 26.14
CA ALA A 250 -27.21 -11.89 25.13
C ALA A 250 -26.07 -12.55 24.34
N LEU A 251 -24.94 -11.85 24.17
CA LEU A 251 -23.76 -12.31 23.43
C LEU A 251 -22.86 -13.26 24.25
N ARG A 252 -23.02 -13.32 25.58
CA ARG A 252 -22.13 -14.11 26.43
C ARG A 252 -22.31 -15.62 26.22
N LEU A 253 -21.18 -16.31 26.11
CA LEU A 253 -21.07 -17.75 26.14
C LEU A 253 -20.90 -18.25 27.59
N PRO A 254 -21.25 -19.52 27.87
CA PRO A 254 -20.96 -20.14 29.16
C PRO A 254 -19.45 -20.10 29.44
N ALA A 255 -19.08 -19.76 30.68
CA ALA A 255 -17.69 -19.62 31.08
C ALA A 255 -16.91 -20.93 30.90
N THR A 256 -15.81 -20.88 30.15
CA THR A 256 -14.86 -21.99 30.00
C THR A 256 -13.47 -21.56 30.45
N GLN A 257 -12.63 -22.51 30.89
CA GLN A 257 -11.23 -22.20 31.24
C GLN A 257 -10.45 -21.59 30.07
N ALA A 258 -10.72 -22.05 28.84
CA ALA A 258 -10.13 -21.48 27.62
C ALA A 258 -10.58 -20.04 27.36
N ALA A 259 -11.85 -19.71 27.63
CA ALA A 259 -12.33 -18.34 27.54
C ALA A 259 -11.61 -17.43 28.54
N ARG A 260 -11.30 -17.91 29.75
CA ARG A 260 -10.66 -17.09 30.80
C ARG A 260 -9.21 -16.67 30.52
N ALA A 261 -8.49 -17.42 29.67
CA ALA A 261 -7.06 -17.21 29.43
C ALA A 261 -6.71 -16.34 28.20
N VAL A 262 -7.71 -15.83 27.47
CA VAL A 262 -7.49 -15.10 26.22
C VAL A 262 -6.66 -13.86 26.45
N LYS A 263 -5.57 -13.66 25.70
CA LYS A 263 -4.79 -12.42 25.77
C LYS A 263 -5.49 -11.27 25.05
N THR A 264 -5.24 -10.05 25.52
CA THR A 264 -5.70 -8.85 24.82
C THR A 264 -4.90 -8.66 23.54
N VAL A 265 -5.59 -8.54 22.41
CA VAL A 265 -4.98 -8.12 21.15
C VAL A 265 -4.56 -6.67 21.35
N ASN A 266 -3.25 -6.45 21.42
CA ASN A 266 -2.72 -5.11 21.67
C ASN A 266 -2.70 -4.29 20.37
N PHE A 267 -3.80 -3.61 20.11
CA PHE A 267 -3.91 -2.56 19.10
C PHE A 267 -2.96 -1.39 19.42
N ASP A 268 -1.89 -1.15 18.64
CA ASP A 268 -1.08 0.06 18.90
C ASP A 268 -1.90 1.32 18.60
N LYS A 269 -1.38 2.50 18.94
CA LYS A 269 -2.00 3.81 18.67
C LYS A 269 -2.44 4.03 17.20
N ASN A 270 -1.99 3.21 16.26
CA ASN A 270 -2.19 3.36 14.82
C ASN A 270 -3.40 2.56 14.26
N VAL A 271 -4.49 2.37 15.03
CA VAL A 271 -5.73 1.79 14.51
C VAL A 271 -6.44 2.81 13.63
N ILE A 272 -6.26 2.69 12.32
CA ILE A 272 -6.91 3.56 11.35
C ILE A 272 -8.01 2.78 10.66
N THR A 273 -9.21 3.32 10.77
CA THR A 273 -10.41 2.71 10.24
C THR A 273 -10.66 3.16 8.81
N ARG A 274 -11.47 2.38 8.09
CA ARG A 274 -11.80 2.63 6.68
C ARG A 274 -12.58 3.94 6.48
N LYS A 275 -13.33 4.42 7.48
CA LYS A 275 -14.00 5.73 7.40
C LYS A 275 -12.98 6.87 7.35
N GLY A 276 -11.90 6.78 8.13
CA GLY A 276 -10.73 7.65 7.99
C GLY A 276 -10.01 7.48 6.63
N MET A 277 -10.07 6.31 6.00
CA MET A 277 -9.56 6.12 4.63
C MET A 277 -10.46 6.74 3.55
N GLU A 278 -11.78 6.80 3.76
CA GLU A 278 -12.75 7.34 2.80
C GLU A 278 -12.96 8.86 2.92
N GLU A 279 -12.88 9.44 4.12
CA GLU A 279 -12.91 10.91 4.32
C GLU A 279 -11.67 11.60 3.74
N VAL A 280 -10.49 11.00 3.89
CA VAL A 280 -9.24 11.48 3.25
C VAL A 280 -9.36 11.48 1.72
N ARG A 281 -10.13 10.55 1.14
CA ARG A 281 -10.31 10.40 -0.30
C ARG A 281 -11.34 11.39 -0.88
N ARG A 282 -12.16 12.01 -0.03
CA ARG A 282 -13.17 13.01 -0.41
C ARG A 282 -12.70 14.47 -0.25
N GLN A 283 -11.58 14.71 0.42
CA GLN A 283 -10.93 16.02 0.58
C GLN A 283 -9.76 16.18 -0.40
#